data_AF-A0A1H0UZY4-F1
#
_entry.id   AF-A0A1H0UZY4-F1
#
_cell.length_a   1.000
_cell.length_b   1.000
_cell.length_c   1.000
_cell.angle_alpha   90.00
_cell.angle_beta   90.00
_cell.angle_gamma   90.00
#
_symmetry.space_group_name_H-M   'P 1'
#
loop_
_entity.id
_entity.type
_entity.pdbx_description
1 polymer ?
#
loop_
_entity_poly.entity_id
_entity_poly.type
_entity_poly.pdbx_seq_one_letter_code
_entity_poly.pdbx_strand_id
1 'polypeptide(L)' 'MIGRDVARAMALAQRLNAGMLHVNGQTLNDECTNPFGGPGLGGNGSFVGGPADIDEYTRWQWLTVKATPPAFPF' A
#
# COMPACT_ATOMS: atom_id res chain seq x y z
N MET A 1 17.88 -6.20 -5.89
CA MET A 1 18.37 -7.45 -6.53
C MET A 1 19.17 -7.07 -7.76
N ILE A 2 20.32 -7.69 -8.02
CA ILE A 2 21.13 -7.40 -9.22
C ILE A 2 21.17 -8.63 -10.14
N GLY A 3 20.86 -8.47 -11.42
CA GLY A 3 20.86 -9.55 -12.40
C GLY A 3 20.66 -9.08 -13.85
N ARG A 4 21.35 -9.74 -14.79
CA ARG A 4 21.24 -9.45 -16.24
C ARG A 4 19.95 -10.00 -16.87
N ASP A 5 19.45 -11.12 -16.36
CA ASP A 5 18.18 -11.70 -16.76
C ASP A 5 17.05 -11.13 -15.89
N VAL A 6 16.31 -10.18 -16.46
CA VAL A 6 15.20 -9.49 -15.79
C VAL A 6 14.03 -10.44 -15.51
N ALA A 7 13.76 -11.40 -16.40
CA ALA A 7 12.65 -12.34 -16.20
C ALA A 7 12.90 -13.23 -14.98
N ARG A 8 14.13 -13.75 -14.85
CA ARG A 8 14.55 -14.47 -13.64
C ARG A 8 14.51 -13.58 -12.40
N ALA A 9 14.97 -12.34 -12.50
CA ALA A 9 14.95 -11.41 -11.36
C ALA A 9 13.52 -11.13 -10.87
N MET A 10 12.58 -10.92 -11.80
CA MET A 10 11.17 -10.74 -11.50
C MET A 10 10.53 -11.98 -10.87
N ALA A 11 10.87 -13.18 -11.37
CA ALA A 11 10.37 -14.43 -10.80
C ALA A 11 10.83 -14.65 -9.34
N LEU A 12 12.04 -14.18 -9.00
CA LEU A 12 12.52 -14.17 -7.62
C LEU A 12 11.87 -13.06 -6.79
N ALA A 13 11.71 -11.86 -7.36
CA ALA A 13 11.07 -10.72 -6.70
C ALA A 13 9.67 -11.05 -6.18
N GLN A 14 8.87 -11.77 -6.99
CA GLN A 14 7.51 -12.19 -6.62
C GLN A 14 7.44 -13.15 -5.42
N ARG A 15 8.56 -13.76 -5.03
CA ARG A 15 8.64 -14.71 -3.90
C ARG A 15 9.13 -14.06 -2.62
N LEU A 16 9.63 -12.82 -2.68
CA LEU A 16 10.17 -12.12 -1.52
C LEU A 16 9.06 -11.41 -0.77
N ASN A 17 9.03 -11.63 0.56
CA ASN A 17 8.13 -10.91 1.45
C ASN A 17 8.75 -9.56 1.82
N ALA A 18 8.66 -8.58 0.91
CA ALA A 18 9.21 -7.24 1.07
C ALA A 18 8.21 -6.19 0.57
N GLY A 19 8.14 -5.04 1.23
CA GLY A 19 7.28 -3.94 0.79
C GLY A 19 7.88 -3.10 -0.34
N MET A 20 9.21 -3.12 -0.48
CA MET A 20 9.93 -2.47 -1.57
C MET A 20 10.95 -3.42 -2.17
N LEU A 21 11.08 -3.36 -3.49
CA LEU A 21 12.08 -4.13 -4.22
C LEU A 21 12.48 -3.39 -5.49
N HIS A 22 13.79 -3.29 -5.70
CA HIS A 22 14.36 -2.73 -6.92
C HIS A 22 15.18 -3.80 -7.63
N VAL A 23 14.83 -4.11 -8.88
CA VAL A 23 15.64 -4.93 -9.78
C VAL A 23 16.65 -4.02 -10.47
N ASN A 24 17.93 -4.36 -10.36
CA ASN A 24 19.06 -3.56 -10.84
C ASN A 24 19.13 -2.14 -10.24
N GLY A 25 18.53 -1.95 -9.07
CA GLY A 25 18.61 -0.73 -8.27
C GLY A 25 19.20 -0.99 -6.90
N GLN A 26 19.61 0.10 -6.24
CA GLN A 26 20.02 0.09 -4.83
C GLN A 26 18.84 -0.24 -3.91
N THR A 27 19.13 -0.65 -2.68
CA THR A 27 18.11 -0.97 -1.67
C THR A 27 17.48 0.27 -1.04
N LEU A 28 18.21 1.39 -1.03
CA LEU A 28 17.73 2.67 -0.51
C LEU A 28 17.30 3.56 -1.66
N ASN A 29 16.01 3.58 -1.95
CA ASN A 29 15.42 4.47 -2.93
C ASN A 29 14.01 4.83 -2.48
N ASP A 30 13.71 6.12 -2.42
CA ASP A 30 12.42 6.63 -1.97
C ASP A 30 12.05 7.89 -2.76
N GLU A 31 10.76 8.09 -2.97
CA GLU A 31 10.17 9.26 -3.64
C GLU A 31 8.80 9.56 -3.01
N CYS A 32 8.41 10.82 -2.94
CA CYS A 32 7.20 11.24 -2.23
C CYS A 32 5.90 10.69 -2.85
N THR A 33 5.98 10.16 -4.06
CA THR A 33 4.83 9.69 -4.85
C THR A 33 4.58 8.18 -4.76
N ASN A 34 5.52 7.39 -4.26
CA ASN A 34 5.32 5.95 -4.07
C ASN A 34 4.91 5.64 -2.63
N PRO A 35 4.11 4.59 -2.43
CA PRO A 35 3.94 4.00 -1.10
C PRO A 35 5.27 3.43 -0.60
N PHE A 36 5.59 3.69 0.66
CA PHE A 36 6.77 3.22 1.37
C PHE A 36 6.36 2.58 2.70
N GLY A 37 6.79 1.34 2.91
CA GLY A 37 6.38 0.52 4.05
C GLY A 37 6.74 -0.93 3.81
N GLY A 38 6.45 -1.82 4.76
CA GLY A 38 6.74 -3.24 4.57
C GLY A 38 6.17 -4.17 5.63
N PRO A 39 6.13 -5.47 5.33
CA PRO A 39 5.58 -6.49 6.22
C PRO A 39 6.60 -6.98 7.27
N GLY A 40 6.12 -7.73 8.26
CA GLY A 40 6.94 -8.43 9.25
C GLY A 40 7.60 -7.48 10.25
N LEU A 41 8.92 -7.61 10.43
CA LEU A 41 9.67 -6.66 11.28
C LEU A 41 9.76 -5.26 10.66
N GLY A 42 9.48 -5.13 9.36
CA GLY A 42 9.43 -3.85 8.66
C GLY A 42 8.15 -3.05 8.90
N GLY A 43 7.15 -3.62 9.59
CA GLY A 43 5.89 -2.96 9.87
C GLY A 43 4.68 -3.89 9.81
N ASN A 44 3.52 -3.31 10.12
CA ASN A 44 2.21 -3.98 10.10
C ASN A 44 1.56 -4.00 8.72
N GLY A 45 2.27 -3.58 7.66
CA GLY A 45 1.71 -3.42 6.32
C GLY A 45 1.01 -2.09 6.07
N SER A 46 1.12 -1.10 6.97
CA SER A 46 0.85 0.30 6.63
C SER A 46 1.92 0.84 5.67
N PHE A 47 1.52 1.79 4.84
CA PHE A 47 2.39 2.46 3.88
C PHE A 47 2.15 3.96 3.95
N VAL A 48 3.23 4.73 3.79
CA VAL A 48 3.21 6.19 3.74
C VAL A 48 3.77 6.67 2.41
N GLY A 49 3.33 7.83 1.95
CA GLY A 49 3.69 8.39 0.66
C GLY A 49 2.70 8.04 -0.46
N GLY A 50 2.57 8.96 -1.41
CA GLY A 50 1.75 8.77 -2.59
C GLY A 50 0.27 8.47 -2.29
N PRO A 51 -0.36 7.59 -3.08
CA PRO A 51 -1.77 7.26 -2.90
C PRO A 51 -2.11 6.57 -1.56
N ALA A 52 -1.13 5.98 -0.87
CA ALA A 52 -1.37 5.25 0.38
C ALA A 52 -1.75 6.19 1.54
N ASP A 53 -1.30 7.45 1.49
CA ASP A 53 -1.56 8.44 2.55
C ASP A 53 -3.04 8.71 2.76
N ILE A 54 -3.87 8.60 1.71
CA ILE A 54 -5.31 8.82 1.83
C ILE A 54 -5.90 7.75 2.75
N ASP A 55 -5.55 6.49 2.57
CA ASP A 55 -6.08 5.41 3.41
C ASP A 55 -5.47 5.42 4.82
N GLU A 56 -4.21 5.83 4.97
CA GLU A 56 -3.51 5.87 6.27
C GLU A 56 -3.97 7.06 7.14
N TYR A 57 -4.20 8.23 6.55
CA TYR A 57 -4.49 9.46 7.30
C TYR A 57 -5.93 9.95 7.17
N THR A 58 -6.77 9.26 6.41
CA THR A 58 -8.20 9.54 6.36
C THR A 58 -9.02 8.33 6.82
N ARG A 59 -10.33 8.54 6.97
CA ARG A 59 -11.25 7.48 7.38
C ARG A 59 -12.53 7.61 6.58
N TRP A 60 -13.05 6.47 6.14
CA TRP A 60 -14.33 6.40 5.46
C TRP A 60 -15.45 6.83 6.40
N GLN A 61 -16.27 7.77 5.94
CA GLN A 61 -17.49 8.16 6.62
C GLN A 61 -18.67 7.78 5.75
N TRP A 62 -19.43 6.77 6.18
CA TRP A 62 -20.72 6.48 5.59
C TRP A 62 -21.80 7.33 6.26
N LEU A 63 -22.39 8.26 5.50
CA LEU A 63 -23.43 9.16 5.98
C LEU A 63 -24.71 8.94 5.19
N THR A 64 -25.84 8.86 5.89
CA THR A 64 -27.17 8.87 5.29
C THR A 64 -27.97 10.03 5.85
N VAL A 65 -28.75 10.70 5.00
CA VAL A 65 -29.58 11.84 5.38
C VAL A 65 -31.00 11.58 4.88
N LYS A 66 -31.99 11.73 5.76
CA LYS A 66 -33.41 11.63 5.43
C LYS A 66 -34.08 12.95 5.81
N ALA A 67 -34.77 13.58 4.86
CA ALA A 67 -35.50 14.82 5.12
C ALA A 67 -36.71 14.63 6.04
N THR A 68 -37.28 13.41 6.05
CA THR A 68 -38.40 13.04 6.91
C THR A 68 -38.10 11.70 7.59
N PRO A 69 -38.40 11.54 8.90
CA PRO A 69 -38.24 10.27 9.59
C PRO A 69 -39.04 9.15 8.91
N PRO A 70 -38.44 7.97 8.68
CA PRO A 70 -39.19 6.83 8.17
C PRO A 70 -40.17 6.34 9.25
N ALA A 71 -41.36 5.91 8.84
CA ALA A 71 -42.21 5.11 9.69
C ALA A 71 -41.63 3.69 9.77
N PHE A 72 -41.41 3.18 10.98
CA PHE A 72 -41.01 1.80 11.20
C PHE A 72 -42.25 0.92 11.44
N PRO A 73 -42.21 -0.37 11.05
CA PRO A 73 -43.41 -1.22 11.02
C PRO A 73 -43.87 -1.75 12.38
N PHE A 74 -43.22 -1.36 13.48
CA PHE A 74 -43.60 -1.63 14.87
C PHE A 74 -43.20 -0.45 15.75
#